data_AF-D2XNJ2-F1
#
_entry.id   AF-D2XNJ2-F1
#
_cell.length_a   1.000
_cell.length_b   1.000
_cell.length_c   1.000
_cell.angle_alpha   90.00
_cell.angle_beta   90.00
_cell.angle_gamma   90.00
#
_symmetry.space_group_name_H-M   'P 1'
#
loop_
_entity.id
_entity.type
_entity.pdbx_description
1 polymer ?
#
loop_
_entity_poly.entity_id
_entity_poly.type
_entity_poly.pdbx_seq_one_letter_code
_entity_poly.pdbx_strand_id
1 'polypeptide(L)'
;MADRNDDLLTRTSWCDARHAQKEIDRGRAHGNKAALWLRVRIQAFMFHIGCVVQQHYGKVLIMGMLILACLIVGIKFAVVETNVEKLWVEAGGRLQEELKYTTETLGVGEGTTQQIIIQTPNLDGTNILSQEALEIHLQSALAATKVEVEMYGKTWDLGDVCFKADLPSFEDNLLQGYLEVLVPCILITPLDCFWEGSKLLGPYSPIHVPFDLDIDLVWTKLDPLEILENLKDYSDYFGDLDALFGIFETAGIGHAYQTKPCLNPEDPDCPEKAPN
;
A
#
# COMPACT_ATOMS: atom_id res chain seq x y z
N MET A 1 -16.80 -58.13 27.21
CA MET A 1 -17.19 -58.45 28.62
C MET A 1 -16.08 -59.15 29.41
N ALA A 2 -15.17 -59.92 28.79
CA ALA A 2 -14.03 -60.53 29.49
C ALA A 2 -13.02 -59.51 30.08
N ASP A 3 -12.85 -58.36 29.43
CA ASP A 3 -11.85 -57.33 29.76
C ASP A 3 -12.13 -56.55 31.07
N ARG A 4 -13.42 -56.30 31.36
CA ARG A 4 -13.84 -55.47 32.50
C ARG A 4 -13.49 -56.08 33.87
N ASN A 5 -13.39 -57.40 33.96
CA ASN A 5 -13.08 -58.09 35.21
C ASN A 5 -11.57 -58.09 35.51
N ASP A 6 -10.72 -58.07 34.48
CA ASP A 6 -9.26 -58.01 34.62
C ASP A 6 -8.80 -56.58 34.97
N ASP A 7 -9.46 -55.59 34.38
CA ASP A 7 -9.29 -54.17 34.69
C ASP A 7 -9.62 -53.81 36.14
N LEU A 8 -10.62 -54.49 36.73
CA LEU A 8 -10.95 -54.35 38.14
C LEU A 8 -9.90 -54.98 39.06
N LEU A 9 -9.02 -55.84 38.58
CA LEU A 9 -7.96 -56.46 39.39
C LEU A 9 -6.64 -55.69 39.24
N THR A 10 -6.35 -55.21 38.04
CA THR A 10 -5.08 -54.53 37.72
C THR A 10 -5.16 -53.00 37.92
N ARG A 11 -6.33 -52.39 37.69
CA ARG A 11 -6.52 -50.92 37.68
C ARG A 11 -7.85 -50.49 38.35
N THR A 12 -8.16 -51.06 39.51
CA THR A 12 -9.35 -50.77 40.34
C THR A 12 -9.76 -49.29 40.38
N SER A 13 -8.84 -48.41 40.77
CA SER A 13 -9.10 -46.97 40.94
C SER A 13 -9.37 -46.21 39.64
N TRP A 14 -9.09 -46.81 38.49
CA TRP A 14 -9.36 -46.25 37.16
C TRP A 14 -10.76 -46.66 36.67
N CYS A 15 -11.11 -47.93 36.82
CA CYS A 15 -12.37 -48.47 36.29
C CYS A 15 -13.56 -48.26 37.23
N ASP A 16 -13.36 -48.38 38.54
CA ASP A 16 -14.38 -48.06 39.55
C ASP A 16 -13.70 -47.57 40.84
N ALA A 17 -13.52 -46.26 40.93
CA ALA A 17 -12.91 -45.64 42.11
C ALA A 17 -13.74 -45.87 43.38
N ARG A 18 -15.06 -46.12 43.26
CA ARG A 18 -15.93 -46.36 44.42
C ARG A 18 -15.64 -47.74 45.00
N HIS A 19 -15.41 -48.72 44.13
CA HIS A 19 -14.93 -50.03 44.55
C HIS A 19 -13.56 -49.94 45.23
N ALA A 20 -12.62 -49.19 44.65
CA ALA A 20 -11.30 -48.96 45.24
C ALA A 20 -11.37 -48.28 46.62
N GLN A 21 -12.25 -47.27 46.80
CA GLN A 21 -12.45 -46.60 48.09
C GLN A 21 -12.97 -47.57 49.14
N LYS A 22 -13.93 -48.44 48.76
CA LYS A 22 -14.49 -49.45 49.65
C LYS A 22 -13.46 -50.48 50.09
N GLU A 23 -12.53 -50.89 49.23
CA GLU A 23 -11.46 -51.83 49.60
C GLU A 23 -10.39 -51.16 50.49
N ILE A 24 -10.12 -49.86 50.33
CA ILE A 24 -9.29 -49.08 51.27
C ILE A 24 -9.98 -48.96 52.63
N ASP A 25 -11.28 -48.68 52.67
CA ASP A 25 -12.03 -48.54 53.92
C ASP A 25 -12.23 -49.89 54.65
N ARG A 26 -12.18 -51.00 53.92
CA ARG A 26 -12.13 -52.38 54.47
C ARG A 26 -10.75 -52.82 54.94
N GLY A 27 -9.72 -51.97 54.79
CA GLY A 27 -8.34 -52.26 55.20
C GLY A 27 -7.60 -53.27 54.31
N ARG A 28 -8.11 -53.54 53.10
CA ARG A 28 -7.50 -54.50 52.15
C ARG A 28 -6.51 -53.85 51.19
N ALA A 29 -6.49 -52.52 51.11
CA ALA A 29 -5.59 -51.73 50.29
C ALA A 29 -5.21 -50.41 50.98
N HIS A 30 -4.10 -49.80 50.57
CA HIS A 30 -3.63 -48.52 51.08
C HIS A 30 -3.46 -47.51 49.93
N GLY A 31 -3.75 -46.24 50.18
CA GLY A 31 -3.63 -45.19 49.16
C GLY A 31 -4.13 -43.83 49.63
N ASN A 32 -4.02 -42.82 48.76
CA ASN A 32 -4.48 -41.47 49.05
C ASN A 32 -6.02 -41.37 49.00
N LYS A 33 -6.65 -41.28 50.18
CA LYS A 33 -8.12 -41.22 50.32
C LYS A 33 -8.73 -39.96 49.71
N ALA A 34 -8.06 -38.81 49.81
CA ALA A 34 -8.60 -37.54 49.31
C ALA A 34 -8.65 -37.51 47.77
N ALA A 35 -7.56 -37.94 47.13
CA ALA A 35 -7.50 -38.05 45.67
C ALA A 35 -8.52 -39.07 45.13
N LEU A 36 -8.70 -40.18 45.84
CA LEU A 36 -9.66 -41.21 45.45
C LEU A 36 -11.11 -40.76 45.64
N TRP A 37 -11.41 -40.07 46.73
CA TRP A 37 -12.73 -39.48 46.97
C TRP A 37 -13.13 -38.48 45.87
N LEU A 38 -12.20 -37.60 45.46
CA LEU A 38 -12.43 -36.67 44.35
C LEU A 38 -12.74 -37.43 43.05
N ARG A 39 -11.97 -38.49 42.76
CA ARG A 39 -12.19 -39.31 41.58
C ARG A 39 -13.55 -40.01 41.60
N VAL A 40 -13.99 -40.55 42.74
CA VAL A 40 -15.33 -41.15 42.89
C VAL A 40 -16.42 -40.15 42.53
N ARG A 41 -16.28 -38.90 42.98
CA ARG A 41 -17.26 -37.85 42.67
C ARG A 41 -17.29 -37.51 41.18
N ILE A 42 -16.12 -37.33 40.55
CA ILE A 42 -16.01 -37.04 39.11
C ILE A 42 -16.57 -38.20 38.28
N GLN A 43 -16.20 -39.44 38.61
CA GLN A 43 -16.69 -40.63 37.92
C GLN A 43 -18.20 -40.79 38.06
N ALA A 44 -18.75 -40.56 39.26
CA ALA A 44 -20.20 -40.62 39.46
C ALA A 44 -20.95 -39.54 38.65
N PHE A 45 -20.40 -38.32 38.57
CA PHE A 45 -20.97 -37.22 37.80
C PHE A 45 -20.92 -37.50 36.28
N MET A 46 -19.77 -37.89 35.75
CA MET A 46 -19.61 -38.24 34.33
C MET A 46 -20.45 -39.47 33.96
N PHE A 47 -20.54 -40.47 34.83
CA PHE A 47 -21.40 -41.63 34.62
C PHE A 47 -22.87 -41.23 34.58
N HIS A 48 -23.31 -40.31 35.46
CA HIS A 48 -24.67 -39.78 35.41
C HIS A 48 -24.96 -39.04 34.10
N ILE A 49 -24.05 -38.17 33.64
CA ILE A 49 -24.16 -37.50 32.34
C ILE A 49 -24.22 -38.54 31.21
N GLY A 50 -23.35 -39.56 31.24
CA GLY A 50 -23.33 -40.64 30.27
C GLY A 50 -24.65 -41.41 30.22
N CYS A 51 -25.26 -41.71 31.38
CA CYS A 51 -26.58 -42.33 31.43
C CYS A 51 -27.67 -41.44 30.82
N VAL A 52 -27.66 -40.13 31.13
CA VAL A 52 -28.62 -39.17 30.55
C VAL A 52 -28.46 -39.06 29.03
N VAL A 53 -27.22 -39.02 28.54
CA VAL A 53 -26.91 -39.03 27.10
C VAL A 53 -27.35 -40.34 26.46
N GLN A 54 -27.09 -41.49 27.08
CA GLN A 54 -27.52 -42.80 26.56
C GLN A 54 -29.04 -42.91 26.48
N GLN A 55 -29.77 -42.38 27.48
CA GLN A 55 -31.23 -42.38 27.51
C GLN A 55 -31.84 -41.43 26.45
N HIS A 56 -31.12 -40.36 26.09
CA HIS A 56 -31.59 -39.32 25.16
C HIS A 56 -30.64 -39.07 23.98
N TYR A 57 -29.99 -40.12 23.47
CA TYR A 57 -28.88 -40.00 22.50
C TYR A 57 -29.26 -39.20 21.25
N GLY A 58 -30.43 -39.45 20.66
CA GLY A 58 -30.90 -38.74 19.46
C GLY A 58 -31.22 -37.27 19.71
N LYS A 59 -31.86 -36.94 20.85
CA LYS A 59 -32.19 -35.56 21.21
C LYS A 59 -30.93 -34.72 21.46
N VAL A 60 -29.97 -35.30 22.19
CA VAL A 60 -28.68 -34.66 22.48
C VAL A 60 -27.89 -34.44 21.19
N LEU A 61 -27.84 -35.43 20.30
CA LEU A 61 -27.13 -35.33 19.03
C LEU A 61 -27.74 -34.27 18.10
N ILE A 62 -29.06 -34.27 17.92
CA ILE A 62 -29.75 -33.28 17.08
C ILE A 62 -29.57 -31.87 17.65
N MET A 63 -29.74 -31.70 18.96
CA MET A 63 -29.53 -30.41 19.62
C MET A 63 -28.09 -29.91 19.45
N GLY A 64 -27.09 -30.79 19.61
CA GLY A 64 -25.68 -30.45 19.40
C GLY A 64 -25.37 -30.05 17.96
N MET A 65 -25.89 -30.80 16.98
CA MET A 65 -25.73 -30.45 15.57
C MET A 65 -26.42 -29.13 15.21
N LEU A 66 -27.60 -28.84 15.78
CA LEU A 66 -28.29 -27.56 15.58
C LEU A 66 -27.48 -26.39 16.16
N ILE A 67 -26.92 -26.53 17.36
CA ILE A 67 -26.07 -25.50 17.97
C ILE A 67 -24.82 -25.26 17.11
N LEU A 68 -24.14 -26.32 16.65
CA LEU A 68 -22.98 -26.21 15.78
C LEU A 68 -23.34 -25.58 14.42
N ALA A 69 -24.48 -25.95 13.84
CA ALA A 69 -24.97 -25.35 12.60
C ALA A 69 -25.23 -23.84 12.77
N CYS A 70 -25.84 -23.43 13.88
CA CYS A 70 -26.01 -22.01 14.21
C CYS A 70 -24.68 -21.27 14.35
N LEU A 71 -23.65 -21.89 14.95
CA LEU A 71 -22.32 -21.29 15.07
C LEU A 71 -21.62 -21.16 13.71
N ILE A 72 -21.78 -22.15 12.81
CA ILE A 72 -21.22 -22.11 11.45
C ILE A 72 -21.82 -20.96 10.63
N VAL A 73 -23.11 -20.64 10.83
CA VAL A 73 -23.73 -19.48 10.17
C VAL A 73 -23.01 -18.17 10.54
N GLY A 74 -22.43 -18.08 11.75
CA GLY A 74 -21.63 -16.94 12.19
C GLY A 74 -20.39 -16.66 11.34
N ILE A 75 -19.84 -17.69 10.67
CA ILE A 75 -18.65 -17.55 9.81
C ILE A 75 -18.93 -16.66 8.59
N LYS A 76 -20.20 -16.53 8.17
CA LYS A 76 -20.56 -15.59 7.08
C LYS A 76 -20.26 -14.13 7.41
N PHE A 77 -20.14 -13.79 8.69
CA PHE A 77 -19.79 -12.45 9.15
C PHE A 77 -18.29 -12.28 9.39
N ALA A 78 -17.47 -13.29 9.09
CA ALA A 78 -16.03 -13.18 9.19
C ALA A 78 -15.51 -12.27 8.07
N VAL A 79 -14.92 -11.14 8.47
CA VAL A 79 -14.23 -10.22 7.57
C VAL A 79 -12.75 -10.57 7.58
N VAL A 80 -12.17 -10.75 6.40
CA VAL A 80 -10.73 -10.96 6.25
C VAL A 80 -10.05 -9.59 6.21
N GLU A 81 -9.10 -9.37 7.12
CA GLU A 81 -8.27 -8.17 7.11
C GLU A 81 -7.20 -8.29 6.01
N THR A 82 -7.25 -7.39 5.04
CA THR A 82 -6.26 -7.31 3.94
C THR A 82 -5.27 -6.16 4.12
N ASN A 83 -5.47 -5.30 5.12
CA ASN A 83 -4.57 -4.19 5.38
C ASN A 83 -3.29 -4.70 6.07
N VAL A 84 -2.17 -4.58 5.37
CA VAL A 84 -0.84 -5.01 5.84
C VAL A 84 -0.44 -4.26 7.11
N GLU A 85 -0.67 -2.95 7.20
CA GLU A 85 -0.30 -2.16 8.38
C GLU A 85 -0.98 -2.69 9.64
N LYS A 86 -2.28 -3.00 9.55
CA LYS A 86 -3.04 -3.55 10.67
C LYS A 86 -2.57 -4.95 11.10
N LEU A 87 -2.05 -5.74 10.16
CA LEU A 87 -1.56 -7.10 10.44
C LEU A 87 -0.17 -7.11 11.09
N TRP A 88 0.67 -6.13 10.77
CA TRP A 88 2.06 -6.07 11.22
C TRP A 88 2.27 -5.18 12.45
N VAL A 89 1.39 -4.21 12.69
CA VAL A 89 1.50 -3.32 13.85
C VAL A 89 0.93 -3.99 15.10
N GLU A 90 1.69 -3.91 16.20
CA GLU A 90 1.26 -4.44 17.51
C GLU A 90 0.04 -3.68 18.05
N ALA A 91 -1.00 -4.43 18.42
CA ALA A 91 -2.22 -3.86 18.99
C ALA A 91 -1.97 -3.26 20.39
N GLY A 92 -2.27 -1.96 20.55
CA GLY A 92 -2.04 -1.22 21.79
C GLY A 92 -0.58 -0.77 22.00
N GLY A 93 0.28 -0.95 21.00
CA GLY A 93 1.64 -0.43 21.01
C GLY A 93 1.70 1.07 20.70
N ARG A 94 2.85 1.69 21.01
CA ARG A 94 3.12 3.11 20.71
C ARG A 94 2.94 3.46 19.24
N LEU A 95 3.38 2.59 18.33
CA LEU A 95 3.28 2.83 16.88
C LEU A 95 1.81 2.96 16.43
N GLN A 96 0.89 2.21 17.03
CA GLN A 96 -0.53 2.34 16.71
C GLN A 96 -1.09 3.70 17.17
N GLU A 97 -0.64 4.20 18.32
CA GLU A 97 -1.05 5.52 18.81
C GLU A 97 -0.53 6.65 17.91
N GLU A 98 0.74 6.54 17.47
CA GLU A 98 1.34 7.49 16.52
C GLU A 98 0.63 7.46 15.17
N LEU A 99 0.37 6.27 14.60
CA LEU A 99 -0.38 6.13 13.35
C LEU A 99 -1.80 6.69 13.47
N LYS A 100 -2.46 6.45 14.60
CA LYS A 100 -3.80 7.02 14.87
C LYS A 100 -3.75 8.54 14.94
N TYR A 101 -2.78 9.10 15.65
CA TYR A 101 -2.61 10.55 15.76
C TYR A 101 -2.35 11.19 14.39
N THR A 102 -1.46 10.60 13.58
CA THR A 102 -1.19 11.03 12.21
C THR A 102 -2.46 10.98 11.36
N THR A 103 -3.18 9.85 11.39
CA THR A 103 -4.43 9.68 10.62
C THR A 103 -5.52 10.69 11.03
N GLU A 104 -5.64 11.01 12.32
CA GLU A 104 -6.62 11.98 12.82
C GLU A 104 -6.24 13.43 12.50
N THR A 105 -4.94 13.75 12.47
CA THR A 105 -4.44 15.11 12.22
C THR A 105 -4.36 15.43 10.73
N LEU A 106 -3.89 14.47 9.94
CA LEU A 106 -3.54 14.64 8.53
C LEU A 106 -4.54 13.97 7.58
N GLY A 107 -5.34 13.01 8.07
CA GLY A 107 -6.32 12.27 7.27
C GLY A 107 -5.84 10.85 6.91
N VAL A 108 -6.78 10.04 6.42
CA VAL A 108 -6.51 8.64 6.05
C VAL A 108 -5.67 8.60 4.77
N GLY A 109 -4.51 7.98 4.85
CA GLY A 109 -3.62 7.82 3.69
C GLY A 109 -2.91 9.10 3.29
N GLU A 110 -2.77 10.08 4.21
CA GLU A 110 -1.94 11.25 3.95
C GLU A 110 -0.47 10.81 3.88
N GLY A 111 0.04 10.75 2.65
CA GLY A 111 1.34 10.21 2.29
C GLY A 111 1.36 9.90 0.79
N THR A 112 2.47 10.17 0.12
CA THR A 112 2.59 9.87 -1.31
C THR A 112 2.76 8.37 -1.50
N THR A 113 1.83 7.74 -2.22
CA THR A 113 2.06 6.36 -2.70
C THR A 113 3.09 6.44 -3.82
N GLN A 114 4.22 5.76 -3.65
CA GLN A 114 5.30 5.76 -4.63
C GLN A 114 5.13 4.57 -5.56
N GLN A 115 4.94 4.84 -6.85
CA GLN A 115 5.06 3.84 -7.91
C GLN A 115 6.53 3.82 -8.37
N ILE A 116 7.14 2.63 -8.41
CA ILE A 116 8.58 2.48 -8.65
C ILE A 116 8.80 1.57 -9.86
N ILE A 117 9.64 2.03 -10.80
CA ILE A 117 10.15 1.23 -11.92
C ILE A 117 11.63 0.96 -11.66
N ILE A 118 11.99 -0.32 -11.58
CA ILE A 118 13.39 -0.75 -11.37
C ILE A 118 13.84 -1.53 -12.60
N GLN A 119 14.91 -1.06 -13.24
CA GLN A 119 15.58 -1.79 -14.30
C GLN A 119 16.79 -2.52 -13.74
N THR A 120 16.89 -3.80 -14.09
CA THR A 120 18.04 -4.64 -13.75
C THR A 120 18.62 -5.25 -15.03
N PRO A 121 19.93 -5.46 -15.10
CA PRO A 121 20.50 -6.21 -16.21
C PRO A 121 20.02 -7.66 -16.18
N ASN A 122 19.87 -8.27 -17.35
CA ASN A 122 19.48 -9.68 -17.46
C ASN A 122 20.55 -10.65 -16.93
N LEU A 123 21.81 -10.21 -16.88
CA LEU A 123 22.96 -11.00 -16.43
C LEU A 123 23.57 -10.36 -15.19
N ASP A 124 23.67 -11.16 -14.12
CA ASP A 124 24.28 -10.74 -12.87
C ASP A 124 25.73 -10.27 -13.09
N GLY A 125 26.07 -9.11 -12.52
CA GLY A 125 27.40 -8.53 -12.58
C GLY A 125 27.72 -7.73 -13.85
N THR A 126 26.77 -7.57 -14.77
CA THR A 126 26.93 -6.64 -15.90
C THR A 126 26.60 -5.19 -15.50
N ASN A 127 27.29 -4.23 -16.13
CA ASN A 127 27.06 -2.81 -15.87
C ASN A 127 25.80 -2.32 -16.61
N ILE A 128 24.89 -1.67 -15.88
CA ILE A 128 23.66 -1.08 -16.42
C ILE A 128 23.87 0.36 -16.94
N LEU A 129 24.98 1.01 -16.60
CA LEU A 129 25.27 2.40 -16.98
C LEU A 129 25.81 2.47 -18.41
N SER A 130 24.94 2.15 -19.38
CA SER A 130 25.18 2.31 -20.81
C SER A 130 24.06 3.14 -21.43
N GLN A 131 24.34 3.80 -22.55
CA GLN A 131 23.36 4.61 -23.28
C GLN A 131 22.15 3.75 -23.68
N GLU A 132 22.38 2.58 -24.28
CA GLU A 132 21.32 1.64 -24.67
C GLU A 132 20.41 1.24 -23.49
N ALA A 133 21.00 0.96 -22.33
CA ALA A 133 20.22 0.61 -21.14
C ALA A 133 19.35 1.78 -20.65
N LEU A 134 19.88 3.01 -20.67
CA LEU A 134 19.13 4.22 -20.32
C LEU A 134 18.03 4.53 -21.34
N GLU A 135 18.26 4.25 -22.62
CA GLU A 135 17.22 4.38 -23.67
C GLU A 135 16.08 3.38 -23.45
N ILE A 136 16.38 2.15 -23.05
CA ILE A 136 15.36 1.16 -22.64
C ILE A 136 14.60 1.67 -21.39
N HIS A 137 15.30 2.28 -20.43
CA HIS A 137 14.67 2.90 -19.26
C HIS A 137 13.67 3.99 -19.69
N LEU A 138 14.11 4.88 -20.59
CA LEU A 138 13.32 5.98 -21.13
C LEU A 138 12.07 5.47 -21.85
N GLN A 139 12.21 4.47 -22.72
CA GLN A 139 11.06 3.87 -23.40
C GLN A 139 10.06 3.25 -22.43
N SER A 140 10.56 2.57 -21.39
CA SER A 140 9.72 1.96 -20.36
C SER A 140 8.99 3.02 -19.53
N ALA A 141 9.70 4.09 -19.14
CA ALA A 141 9.14 5.22 -18.42
C ALA A 141 8.09 5.95 -19.28
N LEU A 142 8.37 6.25 -20.55
CA LEU A 142 7.42 6.88 -21.47
C LEU A 142 6.16 6.03 -21.68
N ALA A 143 6.30 4.71 -21.78
CA ALA A 143 5.16 3.81 -21.88
C ALA A 143 4.32 3.85 -20.60
N ALA A 144 4.95 3.96 -19.42
CA ALA A 144 4.27 4.06 -18.14
C ALA A 144 3.58 5.41 -17.94
N THR A 145 4.15 6.52 -18.42
CA THR A 145 3.55 7.85 -18.25
C THR A 145 2.39 8.13 -19.20
N LYS A 146 2.29 7.41 -20.33
CA LYS A 146 1.21 7.51 -21.34
C LYS A 146 0.02 6.57 -21.08
N VAL A 147 -0.05 5.96 -19.90
CA VAL A 147 -1.19 5.11 -19.53
C VAL A 147 -2.39 5.99 -19.24
N GLU A 148 -3.51 5.67 -19.90
CA GLU A 148 -4.80 6.32 -19.69
C GLU A 148 -5.84 5.29 -19.25
N VAL A 149 -6.73 5.69 -18.35
CA VAL A 149 -7.80 4.82 -17.81
C VAL A 149 -9.14 5.52 -17.92
N GLU A 150 -10.10 4.89 -18.59
CA GLU A 150 -11.48 5.39 -18.63
C GLU A 150 -12.28 4.85 -17.43
N MET A 151 -12.67 5.75 -16.53
CA MET A 151 -13.51 5.43 -15.37
C MET A 151 -14.56 6.51 -15.15
N TYR A 152 -15.79 6.07 -14.89
CA TYR A 152 -16.94 6.97 -14.64
C TYR A 152 -17.24 7.94 -15.79
N GLY A 153 -16.92 7.56 -17.04
CA GLY A 153 -17.14 8.39 -18.22
C GLY A 153 -16.15 9.54 -18.38
N LYS A 154 -15.03 9.53 -17.62
CA LYS A 154 -13.88 10.43 -17.80
C LYS A 154 -12.63 9.58 -18.06
N THR A 155 -11.78 10.03 -18.98
CA THR A 155 -10.42 9.51 -19.14
C THR A 155 -9.51 10.17 -18.11
N TRP A 156 -8.76 9.36 -17.38
CA TRP A 156 -7.80 9.77 -16.37
C TRP A 156 -6.40 9.46 -16.89
N ASP A 157 -5.50 10.44 -16.83
CA ASP A 157 -4.09 10.29 -17.18
C ASP A 157 -3.19 10.36 -15.93
N LEU A 158 -1.87 10.27 -16.12
CA LEU A 158 -0.91 10.42 -15.03
C LEU A 158 -0.98 11.82 -14.39
N GLY A 159 -1.24 12.86 -15.17
CA GLY A 159 -1.30 14.26 -14.71
C GLY A 159 -2.46 14.55 -13.77
N ASP A 160 -3.57 13.81 -13.89
CA ASP A 160 -4.73 13.88 -13.00
C ASP A 160 -4.48 13.23 -11.62
N VAL A 161 -3.57 12.25 -11.51
CA VAL A 161 -3.37 11.44 -10.28
C VAL A 161 -2.03 11.67 -9.59
N CYS A 162 -1.06 12.26 -10.30
CA CYS A 162 0.28 12.44 -9.78
C CYS A 162 0.33 13.51 -8.69
N PHE A 163 1.36 13.42 -7.85
CA PHE A 163 1.68 14.48 -6.92
C PHE A 163 2.38 15.63 -7.65
N LYS A 164 1.80 16.84 -7.55
CA LYS A 164 2.35 18.09 -8.06
C LYS A 164 2.81 18.96 -6.89
N ALA A 165 3.82 19.80 -7.11
CA ALA A 165 4.23 20.77 -6.10
C ALA A 165 3.15 21.86 -5.93
N ASP A 166 2.91 22.27 -4.69
CA ASP A 166 2.00 23.37 -4.40
C ASP A 166 2.64 24.70 -4.84
N LEU A 167 2.00 25.38 -5.77
CA LEU A 167 2.34 26.76 -6.14
C LEU A 167 1.47 27.75 -5.37
N PRO A 168 1.98 28.96 -5.06
CA PRO A 168 1.13 30.03 -4.56
C PRO A 168 0.07 30.39 -5.62
N SER A 169 -1.10 30.82 -5.17
CA SER A 169 -2.16 31.30 -6.06
C SER A 169 -1.77 32.66 -6.63
N PHE A 170 -1.88 32.81 -7.96
CA PHE A 170 -1.70 34.08 -8.66
C PHE A 170 -3.04 34.80 -8.86
N GLU A 171 -3.03 36.13 -8.93
CA GLU A 171 -4.26 36.91 -9.18
C GLU A 171 -4.67 36.84 -10.66
N ASP A 172 -3.68 36.67 -11.55
CA ASP A 172 -3.90 36.50 -12.98
C ASP A 172 -4.39 35.08 -13.31
N ASN A 173 -5.68 34.98 -13.68
CA ASN A 173 -6.33 33.73 -14.07
C ASN A 173 -5.72 33.08 -15.33
N LEU A 174 -5.18 33.87 -16.26
CA LEU A 174 -4.53 33.32 -17.46
C LEU A 174 -3.22 32.66 -17.07
N LEU A 175 -2.41 33.35 -16.27
CA LEU A 175 -1.14 32.81 -15.77
C LEU A 175 -1.38 31.55 -14.91
N GLN A 176 -2.35 31.61 -14.00
CA GLN A 176 -2.73 30.47 -13.17
C GLN A 176 -3.12 29.25 -14.02
N GLY A 177 -3.92 29.44 -15.07
CA GLY A 177 -4.34 28.37 -15.98
C GLY A 177 -3.15 27.71 -16.72
N TYR A 178 -2.15 28.50 -17.14
CA TYR A 178 -0.93 27.93 -17.73
C TYR A 178 -0.10 27.16 -16.71
N LEU A 179 0.05 27.70 -15.50
CA LEU A 179 0.83 27.07 -14.44
C LEU A 179 0.24 25.74 -13.99
N GLU A 180 -1.07 25.62 -13.89
CA GLU A 180 -1.73 24.35 -13.51
C GLU A 180 -1.41 23.19 -14.47
N VAL A 181 -1.20 23.51 -15.75
CA VAL A 181 -0.84 22.53 -16.78
C VAL A 181 0.68 22.35 -16.88
N LEU A 182 1.46 23.42 -16.71
CA LEU A 182 2.92 23.40 -16.79
C LEU A 182 3.59 22.71 -15.61
N VAL A 183 3.04 22.83 -14.39
CA VAL A 183 3.61 22.23 -13.19
C VAL A 183 3.71 20.72 -13.38
N PRO A 184 4.93 20.17 -13.44
CA PRO A 184 5.12 18.77 -13.74
C PRO A 184 4.76 17.91 -12.53
N CYS A 185 4.43 16.66 -12.81
CA CYS A 185 4.41 15.61 -11.80
C CYS A 185 5.81 15.44 -11.19
N ILE A 186 5.88 15.17 -9.89
CA ILE A 186 7.16 14.80 -9.25
C ILE A 186 7.53 13.38 -9.69
N LEU A 187 8.45 13.30 -10.65
CA LEU A 187 9.09 12.07 -11.10
C LEU A 187 10.55 12.12 -10.69
N ILE A 188 11.02 11.09 -9.99
CA ILE A 188 12.42 10.96 -9.59
C ILE A 188 13.05 9.91 -10.49
N THR A 189 13.89 10.34 -11.43
CA THR A 189 14.46 9.44 -12.44
C THR A 189 15.91 9.80 -12.76
N PRO A 190 16.78 8.81 -13.04
CA PRO A 190 18.13 9.10 -13.54
C PRO A 190 18.11 9.86 -14.88
N LEU A 191 16.98 9.85 -15.60
CA LEU A 191 16.79 10.58 -16.84
C LEU A 191 16.70 12.10 -16.63
N ASP A 192 16.49 12.58 -15.40
CA ASP A 192 16.52 14.00 -15.07
C ASP A 192 17.91 14.63 -15.28
N CYS A 193 18.96 13.82 -15.40
CA CYS A 193 20.30 14.30 -15.77
C CYS A 193 20.43 14.61 -17.27
N PHE A 194 19.50 14.14 -18.10
CA PHE A 194 19.52 14.26 -19.56
C PHE A 194 18.35 15.11 -20.05
N TRP A 195 18.43 15.61 -21.28
CA TRP A 195 17.34 16.35 -21.90
C TRP A 195 16.07 15.49 -22.04
N GLU A 196 16.19 14.19 -22.32
CA GLU A 196 15.06 13.27 -22.50
C GLU A 196 14.17 13.10 -21.26
N GLY A 197 14.67 13.45 -20.06
CA GLY A 197 13.82 13.55 -18.88
C GLY A 197 12.64 14.52 -19.08
N SER A 198 12.81 15.56 -19.89
CA SER A 198 11.73 16.49 -20.27
C SER A 198 10.57 15.82 -21.02
N LYS A 199 10.84 14.73 -21.75
CA LYS A 199 9.81 13.99 -22.51
C LYS A 199 8.85 13.22 -21.59
N LEU A 200 9.28 12.96 -20.36
CA LEU A 200 8.44 12.34 -19.33
C LEU A 200 7.51 13.36 -18.68
N LEU A 201 7.83 14.65 -18.79
CA LEU A 201 7.06 15.73 -18.22
C LEU A 201 6.00 16.19 -19.25
N GLY A 202 4.73 16.03 -18.89
CA GLY A 202 3.63 16.62 -19.65
C GLY A 202 3.68 18.16 -19.64
N PRO A 203 2.93 18.84 -20.51
CA PRO A 203 1.76 18.33 -21.21
C PRO A 203 2.08 17.58 -22.52
N TYR A 204 1.31 16.52 -22.80
CA TYR A 204 1.44 15.74 -24.05
C TYR A 204 0.86 16.44 -25.28
N SER A 205 0.04 17.48 -25.05
CA SER A 205 -0.44 18.40 -26.08
C SER A 205 0.20 19.77 -25.87
N PRO A 206 0.81 20.38 -26.90
CA PRO A 206 1.38 21.71 -26.78
C PRO A 206 0.30 22.73 -26.42
N ILE A 207 0.62 23.61 -25.47
CA ILE A 207 -0.22 24.75 -25.16
C ILE A 207 0.33 25.94 -25.94
N HIS A 208 -0.50 26.51 -26.80
CA HIS A 208 -0.17 27.72 -27.54
C HIS A 208 -0.54 28.94 -26.69
N VAL A 209 0.42 29.85 -26.52
CA VAL A 209 0.17 31.14 -25.88
C VAL A 209 -0.57 32.05 -26.87
N PRO A 210 -1.66 32.74 -26.47
CA PRO A 210 -2.34 33.73 -27.28
C PRO A 210 -1.39 34.87 -27.71
N PHE A 211 -1.83 35.70 -28.66
CA PHE A 211 -1.14 36.92 -29.14
C PHE A 211 -0.05 36.75 -30.21
N ASP A 212 -0.18 35.76 -31.12
CA ASP A 212 0.79 35.49 -32.22
C ASP A 212 2.23 35.24 -31.75
N LEU A 213 2.40 34.93 -30.47
CA LEU A 213 3.64 34.39 -29.92
C LEU A 213 3.66 32.89 -30.27
N ASP A 214 4.47 32.51 -31.26
CA ASP A 214 4.68 31.12 -31.69
C ASP A 214 5.47 30.33 -30.63
N ILE A 215 4.94 30.31 -29.39
CA ILE A 215 5.54 29.72 -28.20
C ILE A 215 4.70 28.50 -27.80
N ASP A 216 5.29 27.32 -28.00
CA ASP A 216 4.76 26.05 -27.53
C ASP A 216 5.28 25.77 -26.11
N LEU A 217 4.36 25.77 -25.14
CA LEU A 217 4.69 25.44 -23.76
C LEU A 217 4.77 23.92 -23.57
N VAL A 218 5.92 23.34 -23.92
CA VAL A 218 6.25 21.91 -23.71
C VAL A 218 7.65 21.82 -23.12
N TRP A 219 7.86 21.04 -22.06
CA TRP A 219 9.15 20.95 -21.36
C TRP A 219 10.35 20.57 -22.26
N THR A 220 10.10 19.87 -23.37
CA THR A 220 11.13 19.54 -24.35
C THR A 220 11.73 20.76 -25.03
N LYS A 221 10.95 21.82 -25.24
CA LYS A 221 11.33 23.09 -25.91
C LYS A 221 11.33 24.30 -24.97
N LEU A 222 10.79 24.15 -23.76
CA LEU A 222 10.65 25.22 -22.79
C LEU A 222 12.03 25.65 -22.26
N ASP A 223 12.40 26.91 -22.51
CA ASP A 223 13.46 27.61 -21.79
C ASP A 223 12.82 28.68 -20.89
N PRO A 224 12.72 28.44 -19.57
CA PRO A 224 12.06 29.38 -18.67
C PRO A 224 12.67 30.78 -18.69
N LEU A 225 13.99 30.90 -18.81
CA LEU A 225 14.64 32.21 -18.82
C LEU A 225 14.33 32.98 -20.10
N GLU A 226 14.35 32.30 -21.25
CA GLU A 226 14.03 32.93 -22.54
C GLU A 226 12.56 33.34 -22.63
N ILE A 227 11.65 32.52 -22.11
CA ILE A 227 10.22 32.83 -22.05
C ILE A 227 9.97 34.02 -21.12
N LEU A 228 10.62 34.07 -19.96
CA LEU A 228 10.48 35.18 -19.03
C LEU A 228 11.00 36.49 -19.64
N GLU A 229 12.10 36.45 -20.40
CA GLU A 229 12.60 37.63 -21.13
C GLU A 229 11.62 38.09 -22.22
N ASN A 230 11.10 37.17 -23.02
CA ASN A 230 10.14 37.48 -24.08
C ASN A 230 8.80 38.01 -23.53
N LEU A 231 8.33 37.48 -22.40
CA LEU A 231 7.09 37.91 -21.75
C LEU A 231 7.24 39.23 -20.98
N LYS A 232 8.47 39.67 -20.67
CA LYS A 232 8.72 40.95 -20.02
C LYS A 232 8.25 42.13 -20.86
N ASP A 233 8.36 42.03 -22.18
CA ASP A 233 7.84 43.03 -23.12
C ASP A 233 6.30 43.11 -23.12
N TYR A 234 5.62 42.14 -22.51
CA TYR A 234 4.18 42.04 -22.34
C TYR A 234 3.75 42.14 -20.87
N SER A 235 4.57 42.72 -19.99
CA SER A 235 4.29 42.86 -18.56
C SER A 235 2.97 43.56 -18.25
N ASP A 236 2.48 44.42 -19.15
CA ASP A 236 1.19 45.11 -19.02
C ASP A 236 -0.02 44.14 -19.07
N TYR A 237 0.17 42.93 -19.62
CA TYR A 237 -0.86 41.90 -19.74
C TYR A 237 -0.78 40.83 -18.66
N PHE A 238 0.40 40.62 -18.07
CA PHE A 238 0.65 39.60 -17.04
C PHE A 238 1.20 40.28 -15.78
N GLY A 239 0.30 40.64 -14.86
CA GLY A 239 0.64 41.47 -13.70
C GLY A 239 1.58 40.80 -12.68
N ASP A 240 1.60 39.47 -12.64
CA ASP A 240 2.33 38.70 -11.64
C ASP A 240 3.67 38.09 -12.15
N LEU A 241 4.17 38.53 -13.31
CA LEU A 241 5.41 37.98 -13.88
C LEU A 241 6.64 38.18 -12.99
N ASP A 242 6.73 39.30 -12.28
CA ASP A 242 7.86 39.57 -11.37
C ASP A 242 7.88 38.59 -10.18
N ALA A 243 6.70 38.22 -9.67
CA ALA A 243 6.58 37.23 -8.60
C ALA A 243 6.97 35.84 -9.10
N LEU A 244 6.54 35.48 -10.32
CA LEU A 244 6.92 34.24 -10.98
C LEU A 244 8.43 34.18 -11.21
N PHE A 245 9.03 35.26 -11.70
CA PHE A 245 10.47 35.37 -11.89
C PHE A 245 11.23 35.11 -10.58
N GLY A 246 10.81 35.74 -9.49
CA GLY A 246 11.40 35.52 -8.17
C GLY A 246 11.33 34.07 -7.70
N ILE A 247 10.24 33.35 -8.02
CA ILE A 247 10.10 31.92 -7.72
C ILE A 247 11.07 31.10 -8.55
N PHE A 248 11.16 31.33 -9.87
CA PHE A 248 12.06 30.58 -10.76
C PHE A 248 13.53 30.79 -10.42
N GLU A 249 13.92 32.02 -10.08
CA GLU A 249 15.28 32.36 -9.66
C GLU A 249 15.62 31.71 -8.30
N THR A 250 14.71 31.81 -7.32
CA THR A 250 14.91 31.20 -5.98
C THR A 250 14.95 29.68 -6.06
N ALA A 251 14.16 29.07 -6.95
CA ALA A 251 14.14 27.64 -7.20
C ALA A 251 15.39 27.17 -7.98
N GLY A 252 16.14 28.08 -8.60
CA GLY A 252 17.36 27.74 -9.34
C GLY A 252 17.08 26.92 -10.60
N ILE A 253 15.93 27.12 -11.25
CA ILE A 253 15.51 26.33 -12.43
C ILE A 253 16.42 26.61 -13.64
N GLY A 254 16.87 27.85 -13.81
CA GLY A 254 17.72 28.28 -14.92
C GLY A 254 17.08 27.95 -16.28
N HIS A 255 17.88 27.40 -17.21
CA HIS A 255 17.43 26.96 -18.54
C HIS A 255 16.73 25.58 -18.55
N ALA A 256 16.37 25.06 -17.38
CA ALA A 256 15.70 23.76 -17.20
C ALA A 256 16.41 22.59 -17.95
N TYR A 257 15.77 22.01 -18.96
CA TYR A 257 16.27 20.86 -19.72
C TYR A 257 17.12 21.25 -20.94
N GLN A 258 17.15 22.53 -21.32
CA GLN A 258 17.76 22.98 -22.58
C GLN A 258 19.29 22.91 -22.57
N THR A 259 19.92 22.95 -21.39
CA THR A 259 21.38 22.89 -21.22
C THR A 259 21.86 21.51 -20.76
N LYS A 260 20.96 20.54 -20.62
CA LYS A 260 21.31 19.17 -20.23
C LYS A 260 21.81 18.40 -21.45
N PRO A 261 22.72 17.43 -21.28
CA PRO A 261 23.16 16.59 -22.38
C PRO A 261 22.00 15.75 -22.94
N CYS A 262 21.97 15.60 -24.26
CA CYS A 262 21.07 14.66 -24.92
C CYS A 262 21.61 13.24 -24.77
N LEU A 263 20.79 12.30 -24.30
CA LEU A 263 21.13 10.88 -24.28
C LEU A 263 21.35 10.37 -25.71
N ASN A 264 20.52 10.83 -26.65
CA ASN A 264 20.69 10.60 -28.09
C ASN A 264 20.93 11.93 -28.85
N PRO A 265 22.17 12.25 -29.24
CA PRO A 265 22.48 13.45 -30.02
C PRO A 265 21.90 13.46 -31.44
N GLU A 266 21.51 12.30 -31.98
CA GLU A 266 20.90 12.21 -33.31
C GLU A 266 19.39 12.54 -33.30
N ASP A 267 18.82 12.81 -32.11
CA ASP A 267 17.44 13.21 -31.97
C ASP A 267 17.22 14.62 -32.57
N PRO A 268 16.31 14.78 -33.56
CA PRO A 268 16.08 16.07 -34.20
C PRO A 268 15.50 17.14 -33.25
N ASP A 269 14.90 16.73 -32.14
CA ASP A 269 14.33 17.64 -31.14
C ASP A 269 15.35 18.02 -30.04
N CYS A 270 16.57 17.45 -30.07
CA CYS A 270 17.65 17.81 -29.14
C CYS A 270 18.02 19.30 -29.29
N PRO A 271 18.08 20.08 -28.20
CA PRO A 271 18.30 21.52 -28.27
C PRO A 271 19.75 21.87 -28.63
N GLU A 272 19.95 22.93 -29.40
CA GLU A 272 21.28 23.42 -29.78
C GLU A 272 22.14 23.88 -28.57
N LYS A 273 21.48 24.22 -27.45
CA LYS A 273 22.15 24.61 -26.19
C LYS A 273 22.69 23.39 -25.41
N ALA A 274 22.36 22.16 -25.83
CA ALA A 274 22.90 20.95 -25.22
C ALA A 274 24.43 20.87 -25.46
N PRO A 275 25.21 20.36 -24.49
CA PRO A 275 26.67 20.32 -24.58
C PRO A 275 27.24 19.32 -25.58
N ASN A 276 26.44 18.42 -26.17
CA ASN A 276 26.90 17.26 -26.94
C ASN A 276 26.14 17.04 -28.24
#